data_AF-A0A6V6ZAJ2-F1
#
_entry.id   AF-A0A6V6ZAJ2-F1
#
_cell.length_a   1.000
_cell.length_b   1.000
_cell.length_c   1.000
_cell.angle_alpha   90.00
_cell.angle_beta   90.00
_cell.angle_gamma   90.00
#
_symmetry.space_group_name_H-M   'P 1'
#
loop_
_entity.id
_entity.type
_entity.pdbx_description
1 polymer ?
#
loop_
_entity_poly.entity_id
_entity_poly.type
_entity_poly.pdbx_seq_one_letter_code
_entity_poly.pdbx_strand_id
1 'polypeptide(L)'
;MNDLHEVQKEIIKFMRNLNNFYPADIKREFIKMRERFIELEKNTYEKRAFLYLDIISWLESKIENRKIADIIKEKAKLSSR
;
A
#
# COMPACT_ATOMS: atom_id res chain seq x y z
N MET A 1 9.15 -21.42 8.81
CA MET A 1 7.82 -21.52 9.47
C MET A 1 7.60 -20.44 10.54
N ASN A 2 8.35 -19.33 10.50
CA ASN A 2 8.05 -18.12 11.30
C ASN A 2 8.51 -16.85 10.56
N ASP A 3 8.52 -16.90 9.23
CA ASP A 3 8.91 -15.75 8.43
C ASP A 3 7.67 -14.89 8.25
N LEU A 4 7.55 -13.84 9.07
CA LEU A 4 6.64 -12.75 8.75
C LEU A 4 6.93 -12.33 7.30
N HIS A 5 5.89 -12.34 6.49
CA HIS A 5 5.97 -11.86 5.11
C HIS A 5 6.42 -10.39 5.10
N GLU A 6 7.19 -9.98 4.11
CA GLU A 6 7.75 -8.62 4.06
C GLU A 6 6.65 -7.55 4.09
N VAL A 7 5.50 -7.84 3.46
CA VAL A 7 4.31 -6.96 3.54
C VAL A 7 3.86 -6.74 4.99
N GLN A 8 3.82 -7.80 5.80
CA GLN A 8 3.42 -7.70 7.21
C GLN A 8 4.43 -6.91 8.03
N LYS A 9 5.74 -7.09 7.77
CA LYS A 9 6.80 -6.34 8.44
C LYS A 9 6.67 -4.84 8.16
N GLU A 10 6.39 -4.45 6.91
CA GLU A 10 6.19 -3.04 6.56
C GLU A 10 4.95 -2.44 7.23
N ILE A 11 3.85 -3.20 7.32
CA ILE A 11 2.64 -2.75 8.05
C ILE A 11 2.96 -2.55 9.54
N ILE A 12 3.63 -3.50 10.18
CA ILE A 12 4.00 -3.40 11.60
C ILE A 12 4.96 -2.24 11.83
N LYS A 13 5.94 -2.04 10.93
CA LYS A 13 6.88 -0.92 10.99
C LYS A 13 6.15 0.42 10.86
N PHE A 14 5.19 0.53 9.95
CA PHE A 14 4.35 1.71 9.83
C PHE A 14 3.57 1.97 11.13
N MET A 15 2.90 0.95 11.67
CA MET A 15 2.13 1.07 12.92
C MET A 15 2.98 1.48 14.12
N ARG A 16 4.19 0.90 14.26
CA ARG A 16 5.12 1.26 15.34
C ARG A 16 5.58 2.72 15.28
N ASN A 17 5.65 3.28 14.07
CA ASN A 17 6.09 4.67 13.86
C ASN A 17 4.93 5.68 13.84
N LEU A 18 3.66 5.24 13.90
CA LEU A 18 2.49 6.13 13.86
C LEU A 18 2.54 7.24 14.92
N ASN A 19 2.96 6.91 16.14
CA ASN A 19 3.05 7.87 17.25
C ASN A 19 4.13 8.96 17.02
N ASN A 20 5.07 8.71 16.10
CA ASN A 20 6.14 9.63 15.78
C ASN A 20 5.80 10.55 14.61
N PHE A 21 4.68 10.31 13.91
CA PHE A 21 4.29 11.11 12.77
C PHE A 21 3.46 12.31 13.20
N TYR A 22 3.89 13.51 12.82
CA TYR A 22 3.00 14.66 12.84
C TYR A 22 1.88 14.46 11.81
N PRO A 23 0.65 14.91 12.07
CA PRO A 23 -0.46 14.76 11.13
C PRO A 23 -0.15 15.27 9.70
N ALA A 24 0.64 16.34 9.60
CA ALA A 24 1.09 16.90 8.32
C ALA A 24 2.02 15.96 7.53
N ASP A 25 2.74 15.07 8.20
CA ASP A 25 3.70 14.15 7.59
C ASP A 25 3.06 12.81 7.16
N ILE A 26 1.87 12.47 7.67
CA ILE A 26 1.22 11.18 7.39
C ILE A 26 1.09 10.92 5.88
N LYS A 27 0.71 11.94 5.10
CA LYS A 27 0.60 11.81 3.64
C LYS A 27 1.94 11.43 2.99
N ARG A 28 3.05 11.99 3.47
CA ARG A 28 4.39 11.65 2.99
C ARG A 28 4.75 10.20 3.35
N GLU A 29 4.42 9.75 4.54
CA GLU A 29 4.69 8.37 4.96
C GLU A 29 3.83 7.36 4.19
N PHE A 30 2.59 7.69 3.83
CA PHE A 30 1.78 6.89 2.91
C PHE A 30 2.40 6.79 1.50
N ILE A 31 2.98 7.87 0.97
CA ILE A 31 3.68 7.84 -0.33
C ILE A 31 4.85 6.85 -0.27
N LYS A 32 5.69 6.92 0.77
CA LYS A 32 6.81 5.99 0.96
C LYS A 32 6.33 4.54 1.09
N MET A 33 5.25 4.31 1.85
CA MET A 33 4.67 2.97 2.03
C MET A 33 4.13 2.42 0.70
N ARG A 34 3.51 3.27 -0.12
CA ARG A 34 2.99 2.89 -1.45
C ARG A 34 4.14 2.47 -2.36
N GLU A 35 5.21 3.26 -2.43
CA GLU A 35 6.40 2.93 -3.23
C GLU A 35 7.00 1.59 -2.81
N ARG A 36 7.14 1.36 -1.50
CA ARG A 36 7.62 0.09 -0.97
C ARG A 36 6.72 -1.09 -1.35
N PHE A 37 5.40 -0.93 -1.31
CA PHE A 37 4.48 -1.99 -1.70
C PHE A 37 4.48 -2.27 -3.20
N ILE A 38 4.66 -1.27 -4.06
CA ILE A 38 4.83 -1.47 -5.51
C ILE A 38 6.10 -2.29 -5.80
N GLU A 39 7.17 -2.10 -5.03
CA GLU A 39 8.36 -2.96 -5.13
C GLU A 39 8.07 -4.39 -4.67
N LEU A 40 7.40 -4.56 -3.54
CA LEU A 40 7.07 -5.88 -2.98
C LEU A 40 6.06 -6.64 -3.84
N GLU A 41 5.14 -5.97 -4.52
CA GLU A 41 4.18 -6.60 -5.44
C GLU A 41 4.88 -7.35 -6.60
N LYS A 42 6.04 -6.83 -7.03
CA LYS A 42 6.87 -7.47 -8.06
C LYS A 42 7.58 -8.73 -7.56
N ASN A 43 7.65 -8.94 -6.25
CA ASN A 43 8.26 -10.12 -5.66
C ASN A 43 7.29 -11.31 -5.68
N THR A 44 7.69 -12.40 -6.36
CA THR A 44 6.91 -13.63 -6.51
C THR A 44 6.43 -14.22 -5.17
N TYR A 45 7.20 -14.07 -4.09
CA TYR A 45 6.87 -14.61 -2.77
C TYR A 45 5.85 -13.76 -2.01
N GLU A 46 5.76 -12.47 -2.31
CA GLU A 46 4.90 -11.50 -1.61
C GLU A 46 3.60 -11.22 -2.40
N LYS A 47 3.56 -11.56 -3.69
CA LYS A 47 2.43 -11.33 -4.60
C LYS A 47 1.07 -11.79 -4.07
N ARG A 48 1.05 -12.84 -3.24
CA ARG A 48 -0.19 -13.39 -2.65
C ARG A 48 -0.89 -12.39 -1.73
N ALA A 49 -0.16 -11.54 -1.00
CA ALA A 49 -0.78 -10.52 -0.15
C ALA A 49 -1.58 -9.50 -0.96
N PHE A 50 -1.05 -9.09 -2.11
CA PHE A 50 -1.68 -8.11 -3.00
C PHE A 50 -2.89 -8.67 -3.75
N LEU A 51 -3.01 -9.99 -3.91
CA LEU A 51 -4.20 -10.62 -4.49
C LEU A 51 -5.44 -10.44 -3.60
N TYR A 52 -5.26 -10.49 -2.28
CA TYR A 52 -6.38 -10.42 -1.32
C TYR A 52 -6.61 -9.00 -0.78
N LEU A 53 -5.60 -8.15 -0.85
CA LEU A 53 -5.64 -6.80 -0.29
C LEU A 53 -5.05 -5.80 -1.29
N ASP A 54 -5.92 -4.99 -1.90
CA ASP A 54 -5.50 -3.87 -2.74
C ASP A 54 -5.08 -2.66 -1.87
N ILE A 55 -4.02 -2.88 -1.08
CA ILE A 55 -3.47 -1.86 -0.18
C ILE A 55 -2.88 -0.69 -0.95
N ILE A 56 -2.43 -0.91 -2.19
CA ILE A 56 -1.86 0.12 -3.07
C ILE A 56 -2.97 1.09 -3.49
N SER A 57 -4.11 0.60 -4.01
CA SER A 57 -5.24 1.49 -4.35
C SER A 57 -5.83 2.16 -3.11
N TRP A 58 -5.83 1.48 -1.97
CA TRP A 58 -6.23 2.12 -0.71
C TRP A 58 -5.30 3.28 -0.35
N LEU A 59 -3.97 3.11 -0.41
CA LEU A 59 -2.98 4.16 -0.15
C LEU A 59 -3.14 5.34 -1.13
N GLU A 60 -3.30 5.06 -2.42
CA GLU A 60 -3.58 6.09 -3.44
C GLU A 60 -4.83 6.89 -3.10
N SER A 61 -5.91 6.24 -2.68
CA SER A 61 -7.15 6.91 -2.24
C SER A 61 -6.91 7.86 -1.07
N LYS A 62 -6.02 7.50 -0.13
CA LYS A 62 -5.66 8.35 1.02
C LYS A 62 -4.75 9.50 0.63
N ILE A 63 -3.81 9.27 -0.28
CA ILE A 63 -2.87 10.28 -0.77
C ILE A 63 -3.60 11.33 -1.62
N GLU A 64 -4.49 10.89 -2.50
CA GLU A 64 -5.26 11.75 -3.41
C GLU A 64 -6.54 12.32 -2.79
N ASN A 65 -6.93 11.84 -1.60
CA ASN A 65 -8.15 12.24 -0.91
C ASN A 65 -9.42 12.05 -1.76
N ARG A 66 -9.55 10.87 -2.37
CA ARG A 66 -10.72 10.49 -3.19
C ARG A 66 -11.18 9.07 -2.88
N LYS A 67 -12.31 8.64 -3.43
CA LYS A 67 -12.86 7.31 -3.14
C LYS A 67 -12.00 6.24 -3.81
N ILE A 68 -11.72 5.15 -3.09
CA ILE A 68 -11.00 3.99 -3.61
C ILE A 68 -11.68 3.38 -4.85
N ALA A 69 -13.01 3.41 -4.91
CA ALA A 69 -13.77 2.91 -6.05
C ALA A 69 -13.41 3.62 -7.37
N ASP A 70 -13.09 4.92 -7.30
CA ASP A 70 -12.70 5.67 -8.49
C ASP A 70 -11.30 5.24 -8.97
N ILE A 71 -10.37 5.02 -8.05
CA ILE A 71 -9.03 4.50 -8.33
C ILE A 71 -9.10 3.11 -8.99
N ILE A 72 -9.88 2.19 -8.40
CA ILE A 72 -10.07 0.83 -8.93
C ILE A 72 -10.66 0.89 -10.35
N LYS A 73 -11.66 1.74 -10.57
CA LYS A 73 -12.29 1.94 -11.88
C LYS A 73 -11.30 2.45 -12.93
N GLU A 74 -10.39 3.34 -12.55
CA GLU A 74 -9.33 3.86 -13.44
C GLU A 74 -8.31 2.77 -13.79
N LYS A 75 -7.83 2.01 -12.80
CA LYS A 75 -6.91 0.89 -13.01
C LYS A 75 -7.50 -0.21 -13.91
N ALA A 76 -8.77 -0.56 -13.70
CA ALA A 76 -9.46 -1.55 -14.51
C ALA A 76 -9.48 -1.16 -16.00
N LYS A 77 -9.71 0.14 -16.32
CA LYS A 77 -9.67 0.64 -17.69
C LYS A 77 -8.28 0.59 -18.34
N LEU A 78 -7.22 0.74 -17.54
CA LEU A 78 -5.83 0.66 -18.00
C LEU A 78 -5.41 -0.79 -18.25
N SER A 79 -5.87 -1.73 -17.43
CA SER A 79 -5.56 -3.16 -17.58
C SER A 79 -6.37 -3.86 -18.68
N SER A 80 -7.47 -3.27 -19.13
CA SER A 80 -8.32 -3.79 -20.22
C SER A 80 -7.90 -3.31 -21.61
N ARG A 81 -6.71 -2.73 -21.74
CA ARG A 81 -6.06 -2.35 -23.00
C ARG A 81 -4.84 -3.23 -23.23
#